data_AF-I1CI80-F1
#
_entry.id   AF-I1CI80-F1
#
_cell.length_a   1.000
_cell.length_b   1.000
_cell.length_c   1.000
_cell.angle_alpha   90.00
_cell.angle_beta   90.00
_cell.angle_gamma   90.00
#
_symmetry.space_group_name_H-M   'P 1'
#
loop_
_entity.id
_entity.type
_entity.pdbx_description
1 polymer ?
#
loop_
_entity_poly.entity_id
_entity_poly.type
_entity_poly.pdbx_seq_one_letter_code
_entity_poly.pdbx_strand_id
1 'polypeptide(L)'
;MNLLFSVFICVGGLSGIIGSLFASRRFSKAFSIIVWISCVLSFILYIVSLVLITTKRDSTINSCRVMGFIGIGNPQTIIEPTHISHSSYYTPVKYPGLLTANAGTESECSAQLNLFSILFGVLIFIVGVIQIYFAYVVGIYAKRLKNGARHHRLHAQQIKDFEESRYHMSTVY
;
A
#
# COMPACT_ATOMS: atom_id res chain seq x y z
N MET A 1 -15.48 0.26 10.56
CA MET A 1 -14.19 0.23 9.85
C MET A 1 -13.80 1.65 9.53
N ASN A 2 -12.70 2.15 10.12
CA ASN A 2 -12.42 3.59 10.17
C ASN A 2 -12.04 4.18 8.81
N LEU A 3 -12.51 5.41 8.58
CA LEU A 3 -12.21 6.27 7.42
C LEU A 3 -10.72 6.27 7.06
N LEU A 4 -9.86 6.22 8.07
CA LEU A 4 -8.41 6.18 7.96
C LEU A 4 -7.90 4.96 7.18
N PHE A 5 -8.46 3.77 7.41
CA PHE A 5 -8.11 2.54 6.71
C PHE A 5 -8.55 2.59 5.22
N SER A 6 -9.73 3.15 4.96
CA SER A 6 -10.23 3.38 3.61
C SER A 6 -9.37 4.38 2.85
N VAL A 7 -8.96 5.48 3.50
CA VAL A 7 -8.04 6.48 2.92
C VAL A 7 -6.69 5.86 2.58
N PHE A 8 -6.12 4.99 3.43
CA PHE A 8 -4.87 4.30 3.11
C PHE A 8 -4.99 3.35 1.92
N ILE A 9 -6.09 2.59 1.82
CA ILE A 9 -6.33 1.70 0.67
C ILE A 9 -6.53 2.53 -0.61
N CYS A 10 -7.26 3.65 -0.53
CA CYS A 10 -7.47 4.56 -1.65
C CYS A 10 -6.17 5.25 -2.09
N VAL A 11 -5.34 5.74 -1.16
CA VAL A 11 -4.05 6.38 -1.48
C VAL A 11 -3.06 5.34 -2.04
N GLY A 12 -3.02 4.13 -1.47
CA GLY A 12 -2.23 3.01 -2.01
C GLY A 12 -2.68 2.64 -3.43
N GLY A 13 -3.98 2.45 -3.65
CA GLY A 13 -4.56 2.12 -4.94
C GLY A 13 -4.37 3.22 -6.00
N LEU A 14 -4.61 4.48 -5.62
CA LEU A 14 -4.40 5.63 -6.49
C LEU A 14 -2.93 5.81 -6.85
N SER A 15 -1.99 5.57 -5.93
CA SER A 15 -0.56 5.62 -6.23
C SER A 15 -0.13 4.55 -7.25
N GLY A 16 -0.75 3.36 -7.20
CA GLY A 16 -0.54 2.29 -8.18
C GLY A 16 -1.12 2.61 -9.55
N ILE A 17 -2.34 3.16 -9.60
CA ILE A 17 -3.02 3.54 -10.85
C ILE A 17 -2.33 4.71 -11.54
N ILE A 18 -1.99 5.77 -10.79
CA ILE A 18 -1.22 6.92 -11.29
C ILE A 18 0.14 6.43 -11.82
N GLY A 19 0.73 5.45 -11.14
CA GLY A 19 1.94 4.80 -11.61
C GLY A 19 1.82 4.16 -13.00
N SER A 20 0.72 3.45 -13.24
CA SER A 20 0.46 2.79 -14.53
C SER A 20 0.16 3.76 -15.67
N LEU A 21 -0.41 4.93 -15.38
CA LEU A 21 -0.87 5.90 -16.38
C LEU A 21 0.24 6.84 -16.88
N PHE A 22 1.29 7.10 -16.08
CA PHE A 22 2.38 8.03 -16.44
C PHE A 22 3.57 7.36 -17.14
N ALA A 23 3.29 6.55 -18.17
CA ALA A 23 4.28 5.92 -19.04
C ALA A 23 4.95 6.87 -20.05
N SER A 24 5.30 8.10 -19.66
CA SER A 24 5.97 9.06 -20.54
C SER A 24 7.47 9.20 -20.20
N ARG A 25 8.32 9.40 -21.24
CA ARG A 25 9.79 9.27 -21.17
C ARG A 25 10.48 10.18 -20.15
N ARG A 26 9.93 11.38 -19.89
CA ARG A 26 10.44 12.31 -18.85
C ARG A 26 9.98 11.90 -17.44
N PHE A 27 8.85 11.20 -17.35
CA PHE A 27 8.24 10.75 -16.11
C PHE A 27 8.74 9.37 -15.66
N SER A 28 9.38 8.55 -16.51
CA SER A 28 9.90 7.23 -16.09
C SER A 28 10.91 7.29 -14.92
N LYS A 29 11.70 8.36 -14.78
CA LYS A 29 12.59 8.51 -13.61
C LYS A 29 11.83 8.88 -12.34
N ALA A 30 10.92 9.86 -12.43
CA ALA A 30 10.06 10.25 -11.31
C ALA A 30 9.17 9.09 -10.87
N PHE A 31 8.62 8.36 -11.84
CA PHE A 31 7.82 7.17 -11.62
C PHE A 31 8.61 6.07 -10.90
N SER A 32 9.86 5.78 -11.31
CA SER A 32 10.71 4.84 -10.59
C SER A 32 10.95 5.25 -9.13
N ILE A 33 11.16 6.55 -8.87
CA ILE A 33 11.33 7.07 -7.50
C ILE A 33 10.03 6.93 -6.70
N ILE A 34 8.88 7.28 -7.28
CA ILE A 34 7.56 7.16 -6.64
C ILE A 34 7.25 5.71 -6.27
N VAL A 35 7.55 4.75 -7.16
CA VAL A 35 7.36 3.32 -6.88
C VAL A 35 8.24 2.87 -5.71
N TRP A 36 9.49 3.33 -5.64
CA TRP A 36 10.37 3.07 -4.49
C TRP A 36 9.84 3.70 -3.20
N ILE A 37 9.34 4.94 -3.24
CA ILE A 37 8.73 5.59 -2.08
C ILE A 37 7.49 4.82 -1.61
N SER A 38 6.63 4.39 -2.53
CA SER A 38 5.44 3.58 -2.21
C SER A 38 5.82 2.23 -1.59
N CYS A 39 6.89 1.59 -2.09
CA CYS A 39 7.43 0.36 -1.52
C CYS A 39 7.92 0.58 -0.08
N VAL A 40 8.72 1.62 0.17
CA VAL A 40 9.22 1.94 1.53
C VAL A 40 8.06 2.28 2.48
N LEU A 41 7.10 3.09 2.02
CA LEU A 41 5.92 3.43 2.82
C LEU A 41 5.10 2.18 3.18
N SER A 42 4.91 1.27 2.23
CA SER A 42 4.23 -0.02 2.47
C SER A 42 4.97 -0.86 3.52
N PHE A 43 6.30 -0.92 3.46
CA PHE A 43 7.12 -1.59 4.49
C PHE A 43 6.98 -0.93 5.87
N ILE A 44 6.99 0.41 5.95
CA ILE A 44 6.81 1.12 7.22
C ILE A 44 5.45 0.79 7.83
N LEU A 45 4.37 0.87 7.03
CA LEU A 45 3.03 0.54 7.49
C LEU A 45 2.93 -0.91 7.98
N TYR A 46 3.63 -1.84 7.31
CA TYR A 46 3.69 -3.23 7.76
C TYR A 46 4.35 -3.37 9.13
N ILE A 47 5.52 -2.76 9.33
CA ILE A 47 6.22 -2.80 10.63
C ILE A 47 5.36 -2.19 11.74
N VAL A 48 4.76 -1.03 11.49
CA VAL A 48 3.84 -0.39 12.45
C VAL A 48 2.66 -1.30 12.77
N SER A 49 2.04 -1.92 11.77
CA SER A 49 0.91 -2.85 11.99
C SER A 49 1.34 -4.05 12.84
N LEU A 50 2.51 -4.62 12.56
CA LEU A 50 3.04 -5.76 13.31
C LEU A 50 3.30 -5.38 14.78
N VAL A 51 3.95 -4.23 15.01
CA VAL A 51 4.20 -3.69 16.35
C VAL A 51 2.89 -3.44 17.10
N LEU A 52 1.86 -2.92 16.44
CA LEU A 52 0.55 -2.71 17.08
C LEU A 52 -0.10 -4.04 17.48
N ILE A 53 -0.05 -5.05 16.61
CA ILE A 53 -0.62 -6.38 16.89
C ILE A 53 0.10 -7.03 18.08
N THR A 54 1.41 -6.89 18.20
CA THR A 54 2.18 -7.48 19.31
C THR A 54 2.00 -6.70 20.61
N THR A 55 2.04 -5.37 20.58
CA THR A 55 1.94 -4.52 21.78
C THR A 55 0.53 -4.42 22.35
N LYS A 56 -0.51 -4.55 21.51
CA LYS A 56 -1.92 -4.48 21.93
C LYS A 56 -2.61 -5.83 21.96
N ARG A 57 -1.84 -6.93 21.89
CA ARG A 57 -2.33 -8.30 21.85
C ARG A 57 -3.40 -8.58 22.92
N ASP A 58 -3.10 -8.27 24.19
CA ASP A 58 -4.02 -8.56 25.30
C ASP A 58 -5.30 -7.73 25.21
N SER A 59 -5.19 -6.46 24.79
CA SER A 59 -6.35 -5.59 24.56
C SER A 59 -7.22 -6.11 23.41
N THR A 60 -6.60 -6.65 22.35
CA THR A 60 -7.33 -7.27 21.23
C THR A 60 -8.00 -8.57 21.65
N ILE A 61 -7.35 -9.42 22.46
CA ILE A 61 -7.97 -10.64 23.01
C ILE A 61 -9.16 -10.28 23.89
N ASN A 62 -9.00 -9.29 24.78
CA ASN A 62 -10.07 -8.88 25.68
C ASN A 62 -11.26 -8.26 24.91
N SER A 63 -10.97 -7.51 23.84
CA SER A 63 -12.01 -7.00 22.94
C SER A 63 -12.70 -8.12 22.18
N CYS A 64 -11.95 -9.13 21.72
CA CYS A 64 -12.50 -10.31 21.05
C CYS A 64 -13.40 -11.14 21.98
N ARG A 65 -13.06 -11.24 23.27
CA ARG A 65 -13.92 -11.90 24.26
C ARG A 65 -15.29 -11.24 24.36
N VAL A 66 -15.34 -9.92 24.32
CA VAL A 66 -16.59 -9.16 24.40
C VAL A 66 -17.32 -9.15 23.06
N MET A 67 -16.62 -9.01 21.94
CA MET A 67 -17.26 -8.71 20.65
C MET A 67 -17.31 -9.89 19.68
N GLY A 68 -16.62 -11.00 19.97
CA GLY A 68 -16.40 -12.10 19.04
C GLY A 68 -15.45 -11.74 17.88
N PHE A 69 -14.93 -12.76 17.19
CA PHE A 69 -14.15 -12.57 15.96
C PHE A 69 -15.06 -12.68 14.74
N ILE A 70 -14.98 -11.72 13.81
CA ILE A 70 -15.79 -11.73 12.58
C ILE A 70 -15.28 -12.83 11.65
N GLY A 71 -16.15 -13.77 11.28
CA GLY A 71 -15.78 -14.90 10.43
C GLY A 71 -16.98 -15.63 9.85
N ILE A 72 -16.72 -16.72 9.11
CA ILE A 72 -17.72 -17.48 8.34
C ILE A 72 -18.82 -18.09 9.24
N GLY A 73 -18.54 -18.32 10.53
CA GLY A 73 -19.51 -18.79 11.53
C GLY A 73 -19.98 -17.73 12.53
N ASN A 74 -19.57 -16.47 12.38
CA ASN A 74 -19.93 -15.39 13.29
C ASN A 74 -20.08 -14.07 12.51
N PRO A 75 -21.21 -13.89 11.81
CA PRO A 75 -21.43 -12.75 10.94
C PRO A 75 -21.52 -11.47 11.76
N GLN A 76 -21.03 -10.37 11.19
CA GLN A 76 -21.20 -9.05 11.76
C GLN A 76 -22.69 -8.68 11.72
N THR A 77 -23.27 -8.33 12.87
CA THR A 77 -24.62 -7.80 12.95
C THR A 77 -24.57 -6.30 12.70
N ILE A 78 -25.45 -5.80 11.84
CA ILE A 78 -25.62 -4.37 11.64
C ILE A 78 -26.39 -3.85 12.87
N ILE A 79 -25.70 -3.11 13.73
CA ILE A 79 -26.36 -2.41 14.84
C ILE A 79 -27.13 -1.25 14.22
N GLU A 80 -28.42 -1.44 13.97
CA GLU A 80 -29.28 -0.33 13.57
C GLU A 80 -29.32 0.71 14.71
N PRO A 81 -29.06 1.99 14.41
CA PRO A 81 -29.19 3.03 15.41
C PRO A 81 -30.66 3.13 15.82
N THR A 82 -30.97 2.71 17.04
CA THR A 82 -32.32 2.82 17.59
C THR A 82 -32.78 4.27 17.59
N HIS A 83 -33.84 4.56 16.84
CA HIS A 83 -34.49 5.88 16.79
C HIS A 83 -35.09 6.17 18.18
N ILE A 84 -34.49 7.12 18.90
CA ILE A 84 -34.85 7.43 20.28
C ILE A 84 -36.07 8.36 20.25
N SER A 85 -37.24 7.87 20.69
CA SER A 85 -38.36 8.75 21.00
C SER A 85 -38.05 9.45 22.34
N HIS A 86 -37.93 10.78 22.32
CA HIS A 86 -37.62 11.60 23.50
C HIS A 86 -38.79 11.55 24.49
N SER A 87 -38.66 10.82 25.60
CA SER A 87 -39.56 10.91 26.76
C SER A 87 -38.83 11.59 27.93
N SER A 88 -39.49 12.53 28.62
CA SER A 88 -38.88 13.36 29.67
C SER A 88 -38.67 12.66 31.02
N TYR A 89 -39.19 11.45 31.19
CA TYR A 89 -39.18 10.74 32.48
C TYR A 89 -38.42 9.42 32.46
N TYR A 90 -38.15 8.85 31.28
CA TYR A 90 -37.43 7.58 31.14
C TYR A 90 -36.40 7.68 30.02
N THR A 91 -35.13 7.39 30.35
CA THR A 91 -34.06 7.19 29.38
C THR A 91 -33.89 5.68 29.14
N PRO A 92 -33.97 5.19 27.89
CA PRO A 92 -33.73 3.77 27.63
C PRO A 92 -32.26 3.43 27.90
N VAL A 93 -32.02 2.42 28.74
CA VAL A 93 -30.67 1.88 28.97
C VAL A 93 -30.24 1.12 27.71
N LYS A 94 -29.32 1.71 26.95
CA LYS A 94 -28.74 1.07 25.77
C LYS A 94 -27.69 0.07 26.21
N TYR A 95 -27.97 -1.22 26.02
CA TYR A 95 -26.92 -2.23 26.01
C TYR A 95 -26.27 -2.18 24.62
N PRO A 96 -24.95 -2.01 24.51
CA PRO A 96 -24.28 -2.21 23.23
C PRO A 96 -24.52 -3.67 22.85
N GLY A 97 -25.33 -3.89 21.81
CA GLY A 97 -25.43 -5.20 21.20
C GLY A 97 -24.04 -5.67 20.80
N LEU A 98 -23.81 -6.98 20.91
CA LEU A 98 -22.59 -7.60 20.41
C LEU A 98 -22.51 -7.31 18.90
N LEU A 99 -21.36 -6.83 18.41
CA LEU A 99 -21.16 -6.60 16.96
C LEU A 99 -21.17 -7.91 16.15
N THR A 100 -21.13 -9.06 16.83
CA THR A 100 -21.19 -10.38 16.24
C THR A 100 -22.22 -11.24 16.96
N ALA A 101 -22.69 -12.31 16.32
CA ALA A 101 -23.72 -13.19 16.84
C ALA A 101 -23.28 -13.96 18.12
N ASN A 102 -21.98 -14.24 18.27
CA ASN A 102 -21.44 -15.04 19.38
C ASN A 102 -20.20 -14.39 20.02
N ALA A 103 -20.13 -14.36 21.35
CA ALA A 103 -18.91 -14.01 22.07
C ALA A 103 -17.88 -15.15 21.96
N GLY A 104 -16.59 -14.82 21.79
CA GLY A 104 -15.52 -15.81 21.68
C GLY A 104 -14.95 -16.21 23.05
N THR A 105 -14.54 -17.47 23.19
CA THR A 105 -13.74 -17.89 24.36
C THR A 105 -12.29 -17.40 24.22
N GLU A 106 -11.56 -17.30 25.35
CA GLU A 106 -10.18 -16.78 25.36
C GLU A 106 -9.24 -17.62 24.48
N SER A 107 -9.38 -18.94 24.53
CA SER A 107 -8.59 -19.88 23.73
C SER A 107 -8.84 -19.69 22.23
N GLU A 108 -10.11 -19.58 21.82
CA GLU A 108 -10.48 -19.33 20.42
C GLU A 108 -9.98 -17.98 19.92
N CYS A 109 -10.14 -16.91 20.71
CA CYS A 109 -9.63 -15.58 20.36
C CYS A 109 -8.11 -15.56 20.18
N SER A 110 -7.38 -16.26 21.05
CA SER A 110 -5.92 -16.35 20.95
C SER A 110 -5.46 -17.12 19.70
N ALA A 111 -6.17 -18.22 19.37
CA ALA A 111 -5.87 -19.05 18.21
C ALA A 111 -6.17 -18.31 16.89
N GLN A 112 -7.30 -17.61 16.82
CA GLN A 112 -7.70 -16.82 15.66
C GLN A 112 -6.75 -15.64 15.43
N LEU A 113 -6.31 -14.93 16.48
CA LEU A 113 -5.33 -13.86 16.35
C LEU A 113 -3.96 -14.36 15.89
N ASN A 114 -3.51 -15.52 16.37
CA ASN A 114 -2.27 -16.14 15.91
C ASN A 114 -2.37 -16.50 14.42
N LEU A 115 -3.45 -17.16 14.02
CA LEU A 115 -3.67 -17.54 12.62
C LEU A 115 -3.75 -16.32 11.70
N PHE A 116 -4.49 -15.29 12.13
CA PHE A 116 -4.58 -14.02 11.41
C PHE A 116 -3.20 -13.36 11.25
N SER A 117 -2.40 -13.30 12.32
CA SER A 117 -1.06 -12.72 12.28
C SER A 117 -0.13 -13.46 11.30
N ILE A 118 -0.18 -14.80 11.28
CA ILE A 118 0.62 -15.62 10.36
C ILE A 118 0.19 -15.38 8.91
N LEU A 119 -1.12 -15.47 8.62
CA LEU A 119 -1.64 -15.24 7.27
C LEU A 119 -1.34 -13.83 6.76
N PHE A 120 -1.51 -12.83 7.62
CA PHE A 120 -1.17 -11.45 7.32
C PHE A 120 0.32 -11.29 6.98
N GLY A 121 1.20 -11.93 7.75
CA GLY A 121 2.64 -11.95 7.50
C GLY A 121 2.99 -12.57 6.14
N VAL A 122 2.42 -13.73 5.81
CA VAL A 122 2.67 -14.43 4.53
C VAL A 122 2.17 -13.60 3.34
N LEU A 123 0.94 -13.07 3.42
CA LEU A 123 0.36 -12.26 2.34
C LEU A 123 1.18 -11.01 2.06
N ILE A 124 1.59 -10.28 3.10
CA ILE A 124 2.39 -9.07 2.91
C ILE A 124 3.78 -9.40 2.40
N PHE A 125 4.38 -10.51 2.85
CA PHE A 125 5.67 -10.95 2.31
C PHE A 125 5.59 -11.17 0.79
N ILE A 126 4.56 -11.88 0.31
CA ILE A 126 4.35 -12.12 -1.13
C ILE A 126 4.15 -10.79 -1.87
N VAL A 127 3.27 -9.92 -1.37
CA VAL A 127 3.03 -8.60 -1.98
C VAL A 127 4.30 -7.76 -2.00
N GLY A 128 5.10 -7.78 -0.94
CA GLY A 128 6.38 -7.07 -0.85
C GLY A 128 7.41 -7.56 -1.86
N VAL A 129 7.54 -8.87 -2.05
CA VAL A 129 8.41 -9.46 -3.09
C VAL A 129 7.99 -8.99 -4.48
N ILE A 130 6.67 -9.01 -4.76
CA ILE A 130 6.12 -8.53 -6.03
C ILE A 130 6.40 -7.03 -6.22
N GLN A 131 6.19 -6.20 -5.20
CA GLN A 131 6.46 -4.76 -5.26
C GLN A 131 7.95 -4.46 -5.53
N ILE A 132 8.86 -5.16 -4.86
CA ILE A 132 10.32 -5.02 -5.08
C ILE A 132 10.68 -5.41 -6.51
N TYR A 133 10.12 -6.52 -7.02
CA TYR A 133 10.33 -6.95 -8.40
C TYR A 133 9.89 -5.87 -9.40
N PHE A 134 8.68 -5.33 -9.26
CA PHE A 134 8.19 -4.24 -10.11
C PHE A 134 9.07 -2.98 -10.01
N ALA A 135 9.48 -2.59 -8.80
CA ALA A 135 10.36 -1.45 -8.58
C ALA A 135 11.71 -1.60 -9.30
N TYR A 136 12.26 -2.82 -9.28
CA TYR A 136 13.52 -3.15 -9.95
C TYR A 136 13.40 -3.09 -11.48
N VAL A 137 12.36 -3.72 -12.05
CA VAL A 137 12.10 -3.73 -13.50
C VAL A 137 11.91 -2.31 -14.04
N VAL A 138 11.09 -1.50 -13.37
CA VAL A 138 10.86 -0.09 -13.75
C VAL A 138 12.16 0.71 -13.65
N GLY A 139 12.97 0.46 -12.62
CA GLY A 139 14.29 1.09 -12.46
C GLY A 139 15.25 0.79 -13.61
N ILE A 140 15.33 -0.47 -14.05
CA ILE A 140 16.13 -0.87 -15.22
C ILE A 140 15.61 -0.21 -16.49
N TYR A 141 14.29 -0.20 -16.69
CA TYR A 141 13.68 0.40 -17.87
C TYR A 141 13.99 1.90 -17.97
N ALA A 142 13.88 2.63 -16.86
CA ALA A 142 14.25 4.04 -16.79
C ALA A 142 15.76 4.27 -17.06
N LYS A 143 16.64 3.38 -16.59
CA LYS A 143 18.09 3.44 -16.87
C LYS A 143 18.39 3.18 -18.36
N ARG A 144 17.74 2.19 -18.98
CA ARG A 144 17.92 1.88 -20.41
C ARG A 144 17.51 3.05 -21.31
N LEU A 145 16.37 3.68 -21.03
CA LEU A 145 15.92 4.88 -21.75
C LEU A 145 16.91 6.04 -21.66
N LYS A 146 17.51 6.27 -20.48
CA LYS A 146 18.56 7.29 -20.30
C LYS A 146 19.79 7.01 -21.16
N ASN A 147 20.24 5.75 -21.21
CA ASN A 147 21.44 5.37 -21.95
C ASN A 147 21.22 5.41 -23.47
N GLY A 148 20.05 4.98 -23.97
CA GLY A 148 19.72 5.08 -25.40
C GLY A 148 19.69 6.52 -25.91
N ALA A 149 19.10 7.46 -25.15
CA ALA A 149 19.09 8.87 -25.51
C ALA A 149 20.49 9.51 -25.49
N ARG A 150 21.33 9.11 -24.53
CA ARG A 150 22.73 9.55 -24.47
C ARG A 150 23.52 9.06 -25.69
N HIS A 151 23.26 7.83 -26.14
CA HIS A 151 23.92 7.27 -27.32
C HIS A 151 23.57 8.04 -28.59
N HIS A 152 22.29 8.35 -28.81
CA HIS A 152 21.87 9.18 -29.95
C HIS A 152 22.46 10.59 -29.91
N ARG A 153 22.52 11.21 -28.73
CA ARG A 153 23.10 12.56 -28.60
C ARG A 153 24.59 12.56 -28.88
N LEU A 154 25.34 11.56 -28.37
CA LEU A 154 26.76 11.42 -28.65
C LEU A 154 27.02 11.17 -30.14
N HIS A 155 26.20 10.33 -30.77
CA HIS A 155 26.31 10.04 -32.21
C HIS A 155 26.02 11.29 -33.07
N ALA A 156 25.02 12.09 -32.70
CA ALA A 156 24.72 13.35 -33.38
C ALA A 156 25.82 14.40 -33.19
N GLN A 157 26.48 14.41 -32.02
CA GLN A 157 27.59 15.32 -31.74
C GLN A 157 28.85 14.93 -32.52
N GLN A 158 29.18 13.64 -32.58
CA GLN A 158 30.27 13.16 -33.43
C GLN A 158 30.08 13.51 -34.91
N ILE A 159 28.87 13.37 -35.45
CA ILE A 159 28.59 13.72 -36.86
C ILE A 159 28.85 15.22 -37.11
N LYS A 160 28.47 16.09 -36.18
CA LYS A 160 28.75 17.54 -36.28
C LYS A 160 30.26 17.82 -36.22
N ASP A 161 30.97 17.20 -35.29
CA ASP A 161 32.43 17.36 -35.17
C ASP A 161 33.15 16.86 -36.45
N PHE A 162 32.67 15.77 -37.06
CA PHE A 162 33.15 15.27 -38.35
C PHE A 162 32.85 16.22 -39.52
N GLU A 163 31.70 16.89 -39.54
CA GLU A 163 31.40 17.91 -40.54
C GLU A 163 32.28 19.15 -40.36
N GLU A 164 32.40 19.66 -39.13
CA GLU A 164 33.19 20.86 -38.82
C GLU A 164 34.69 20.67 -39.15
N SER A 165 35.26 19.50 -38.83
CA SER A 165 36.62 19.15 -39.23
C SER A 165 36.81 19.08 -40.76
N ARG A 166 35.82 18.63 -41.53
CA ARG A 166 35.87 18.66 -43.01
C ARG A 166 35.87 20.08 -43.56
N TYR A 167 35.09 20.99 -42.99
CA TYR A 167 35.09 22.38 -43.43
C TYR A 167 36.43 23.07 -43.17
N HIS A 168 37.06 22.83 -42.02
CA HIS A 168 38.39 23.36 -41.70
C HIS A 168 39.52 22.83 -42.59
N MET A 169 39.41 21.62 -43.14
CA MET A 169 40.38 21.10 -44.12
C MET A 169 40.19 21.67 -45.52
N SER A 170 38.99 22.16 -45.87
CA SER A 170 38.68 22.69 -47.20
C SER A 170 39.08 24.15 -47.41
N THR A 171 39.33 24.91 -46.35
CA THR A 171 39.68 26.34 -46.39
C THR A 171 41.19 26.63 -46.38
N VAL A 172 42.03 25.59 -46.56
CA VAL A 172 43.51 25.69 -46.51
C VAL A 172 44.14 25.68 -47.92
N TYR A 173 43.36 25.98 -48.96
CA TYR A 173 43.86 26.16 -50.33
C TYR A 173 43.50 27.54 -50.87
#